data_AF-A0A916XJM3-F1
#
_entry.id   AF-A0A916XJM3-F1
#
_cell.length_a   1.000
_cell.length_b   1.000
_cell.length_c   1.000
_cell.angle_alpha   90.00
_cell.angle_beta   90.00
_cell.angle_gamma   90.00
#
_symmetry.space_group_name_H-M   'P 1'
#
loop_
_entity.id
_entity.type
_entity.pdbx_description
1 polymer ?
#
loop_
_entity_poly.entity_id
_entity_poly.type
_entity_poly.pdbx_seq_one_letter_code
_entity_poly.pdbx_strand_id
1 'polypeptide(L)'
;MPSTEGSVVKDGDRISSADIVGALTRASFTYADGATQVFTPDGRTVYTEKGTPSAGEWKVDDDGRFQSFWPPSVYSTYDLSWIAGANGEAIGVRFSDPKRAATFDGRYTPGLG
;
A
#
# COMPACT_ATOMS: atom_id res chain seq x y z
N MET A 1 -27.27 6.69 -15.11
CA MET A 1 -26.30 7.51 -14.36
C MET A 1 -25.35 6.53 -13.70
N PRO A 2 -24.03 6.57 -13.97
CA PRO A 2 -23.14 5.51 -13.52
C PRO A 2 -22.99 5.63 -12.00
N SER A 3 -23.59 4.69 -11.27
CA SER A 3 -23.06 4.38 -9.95
C SER A 3 -21.65 3.89 -10.22
N THR A 4 -20.64 4.67 -9.85
CA THR A 4 -19.29 4.16 -9.67
C THR A 4 -19.44 3.02 -8.70
N GLU A 5 -19.55 1.80 -9.23
CA GLU A 5 -19.56 0.56 -8.50
C GLU A 5 -18.23 0.57 -7.76
N GLY A 6 -18.27 1.04 -6.50
CA GLY A 6 -17.13 0.95 -5.62
C GLY A 6 -16.81 -0.53 -5.59
N SER A 7 -15.75 -0.93 -6.30
CA SER A 7 -15.41 -2.32 -6.49
C SER A 7 -15.35 -2.95 -5.10
N VAL A 8 -16.31 -3.83 -4.84
CA VAL A 8 -16.39 -4.55 -3.58
C VAL A 8 -15.16 -5.44 -3.55
N VAL A 9 -14.12 -5.01 -2.84
CA VAL A 9 -12.89 -5.77 -2.73
C VAL A 9 -13.09 -6.89 -1.73
N LYS A 10 -12.50 -8.05 -2.01
CA LYS A 10 -12.44 -9.15 -1.04
C LYS A 10 -11.15 -9.04 -0.24
N ASP A 11 -11.21 -9.39 1.03
CA ASP A 11 -9.99 -9.41 1.86
C ASP A 11 -9.01 -10.43 1.27
N GLY A 12 -7.77 -9.99 1.04
CA GLY A 12 -6.73 -10.81 0.43
C GLY A 12 -6.73 -10.81 -1.10
N ASP A 13 -7.70 -10.15 -1.76
CA ASP A 13 -7.74 -10.09 -3.21
C ASP A 13 -6.54 -9.33 -3.78
N ARG A 14 -5.90 -9.87 -4.82
CA ARG A 14 -4.67 -9.29 -5.36
C ARG A 14 -4.99 -7.94 -6.04
N ILE A 15 -4.19 -6.93 -5.76
CA ILE A 15 -4.31 -5.64 -6.45
C ILE A 15 -3.72 -5.78 -7.85
N SER A 16 -4.50 -5.42 -8.88
CA SER A 16 -4.04 -5.38 -10.26
C SER A 16 -2.96 -4.32 -10.44
N SER A 17 -1.98 -4.56 -11.32
CA SER A 17 -0.88 -3.63 -11.62
C SER A 17 -1.34 -2.19 -11.86
N ALA A 18 -2.41 -2.02 -12.64
CA ALA A 18 -3.00 -0.73 -12.96
C ALA A 18 -3.59 0.00 -11.74
N ASP A 19 -4.06 -0.74 -10.74
CA ASP A 19 -4.67 -0.19 -9.53
C ASP A 19 -3.65 0.06 -8.42
N ILE A 20 -2.46 -0.54 -8.47
CA ILE A 20 -1.43 -0.41 -7.43
C ILE A 20 -1.08 1.06 -7.17
N VAL A 21 -0.81 1.81 -8.24
CA VAL A 21 -0.45 3.23 -8.10
C VAL A 21 -1.60 3.99 -7.44
N GLY A 22 -2.83 3.81 -7.95
CA GLY A 22 -4.02 4.45 -7.42
C GLY A 22 -4.32 4.07 -5.97
N ALA A 23 -4.09 2.82 -5.58
CA ALA A 23 -4.23 2.33 -4.22
C ALA A 23 -3.21 2.97 -3.28
N LEU A 24 -1.93 2.94 -3.66
CA LEU A 24 -0.85 3.46 -2.81
C LEU A 24 -0.93 4.98 -2.63
N THR A 25 -1.28 5.72 -3.68
CA THR A 25 -1.38 7.18 -3.62
C THR A 25 -2.77 7.66 -3.17
N ARG A 26 -3.69 6.74 -2.83
CA ARG A 26 -5.07 7.10 -2.43
C ARG A 26 -5.09 7.88 -1.13
N ALA A 27 -4.32 7.42 -0.15
CA ALA A 27 -4.23 7.99 1.18
C ALA A 27 -2.96 7.51 1.88
N SER A 28 -2.63 8.16 2.99
CA SER A 28 -1.59 7.69 3.90
C SER A 28 -1.96 6.31 4.45
N PHE A 29 -0.96 5.47 4.68
CA PHE A 29 -1.10 4.22 5.39
C PHE A 29 -0.73 4.40 6.85
N THR A 30 -1.44 3.72 7.73
CA THR A 30 -1.10 3.55 9.14
C THR A 30 -0.94 2.06 9.43
N TYR A 31 0.19 1.71 10.02
CA TYR A 31 0.54 0.36 10.43
C TYR A 31 0.15 0.11 11.90
N ALA A 32 0.11 -1.15 12.29
CA ALA A 32 -0.30 -1.56 13.65
C ALA A 32 0.64 -1.04 14.77
N ASP A 33 1.88 -0.72 14.43
CA ASP A 33 2.87 -0.11 15.33
C ASP A 33 2.72 1.41 15.46
N GLY A 34 1.75 2.02 14.75
CA GLY A 34 1.53 3.45 14.69
C GLY A 34 2.44 4.18 13.70
N ALA A 35 3.29 3.47 12.97
CA ALA A 35 4.04 4.06 11.87
C ALA A 35 3.09 4.45 10.74
N THR A 36 3.46 5.52 10.02
CA THR A 36 2.70 5.99 8.87
C THR A 36 3.55 5.94 7.61
N GLN A 37 2.93 5.68 6.47
CA GLN A 37 3.62 5.71 5.19
C GLN A 37 2.82 6.48 4.17
N VAL A 38 3.51 7.36 3.45
CA VAL A 38 2.91 8.16 2.39
C VAL A 38 3.62 7.84 1.09
N PHE A 39 2.87 7.39 0.10
CA PHE A 39 3.36 7.15 -1.25
C PHE A 39 2.97 8.31 -2.15
N THR A 40 3.91 8.77 -2.96
CA THR A 40 3.69 9.81 -3.95
C THR A 40 3.78 9.23 -5.37
N PRO A 41 2.97 9.72 -6.32
CA PRO A 41 2.89 9.17 -7.68
C PRO A 41 4.20 9.30 -8.48
N ASP A 42 5.13 10.15 -8.02
CA ASP A 42 6.49 10.27 -8.56
C ASP A 42 7.42 9.10 -8.15
N GLY A 43 6.91 8.07 -7.46
CA GLY A 43 7.67 6.90 -7.07
C GLY A 43 8.50 7.11 -5.81
N ARG A 44 8.15 8.09 -4.97
CA ARG A 44 8.77 8.29 -3.65
C ARG A 44 7.84 7.86 -2.55
N THR A 45 8.43 7.42 -1.44
CA THR A 45 7.70 7.06 -0.24
C THR A 45 8.38 7.65 0.99
N VAL A 46 7.59 8.04 1.97
CA VAL A 46 8.08 8.50 3.28
C VAL A 46 7.44 7.63 4.35
N TYR A 47 8.26 6.83 5.02
CA TYR A 47 7.86 6.01 6.16
C TYR A 47 8.23 6.73 7.45
N THR A 48 7.26 7.11 8.25
CA THR A 48 7.46 7.80 9.53
C THR A 48 7.17 6.85 10.67
N GLU A 49 8.22 6.42 11.37
CA GLU A 49 8.13 5.59 12.57
C GLU A 49 8.43 6.44 13.80
N LYS A 50 7.51 6.50 14.77
CA LYS A 50 7.69 7.23 16.03
C LYS A 50 8.19 8.69 15.84
N GLY A 51 7.74 9.35 14.77
CA GLY A 51 8.14 10.72 14.44
C GLY A 51 9.45 10.86 13.65
N THR A 52 10.11 9.76 13.29
CA THR A 52 11.32 9.76 12.44
C THR A 52 10.94 9.42 11.00
N PRO A 53 10.95 10.41 10.08
CA PRO A 53 10.69 10.15 8.67
C PRO A 53 11.92 9.50 8.01
N SER A 54 11.68 8.40 7.32
CA SER A 54 12.61 7.72 6.43
C SER A 54 12.16 7.92 5.00
N ALA A 55 13.03 8.45 4.16
CA ALA A 55 12.76 8.59 2.73
C ALA A 55 13.16 7.32 1.99
N GLY A 56 12.27 6.85 1.12
CA GLY A 56 12.49 5.72 0.25
C GLY A 56 11.92 5.98 -1.12
N GLU A 57 12.14 5.02 -2.01
CA GLU A 57 11.63 5.02 -3.36
C GLU A 57 10.80 3.76 -3.58
N TRP A 58 9.88 3.83 -4.51
CA TRP A 58 9.09 2.67 -4.91
C TRP A 58 8.76 2.74 -6.39
N LYS A 59 8.51 1.56 -6.95
CA LYS A 59 8.05 1.41 -8.33
C LYS A 59 7.18 0.17 -8.45
N VAL A 60 6.43 0.08 -9.54
CA VAL A 60 5.68 -1.12 -9.91
C VAL A 60 6.42 -1.75 -11.09
N ASP A 61 6.70 -3.04 -11.03
CA ASP A 61 7.27 -3.77 -12.17
C ASP A 61 6.20 -4.09 -13.23
N ASP A 62 6.63 -4.54 -14.40
CA ASP A 62 5.73 -4.91 -15.51
C ASP A 62 4.77 -6.07 -15.15
N ASP A 63 5.13 -6.88 -14.14
CA ASP A 63 4.30 -7.97 -13.60
C ASP A 63 3.27 -7.50 -12.56
N GLY A 64 3.23 -6.19 -12.26
CA GLY A 64 2.32 -5.65 -11.27
C GLY A 64 2.72 -5.94 -9.83
N ARG A 65 4.02 -5.97 -9.55
CA ARG A 65 4.53 -6.14 -8.19
C ARG A 65 5.10 -4.83 -7.71
N PHE A 66 4.78 -4.50 -6.47
CA PHE A 66 5.32 -3.33 -5.82
C PHE A 66 6.76 -3.62 -5.41
N GLN A 67 7.68 -2.72 -5.75
CA GLN A 67 9.07 -2.77 -5.32
C GLN A 67 9.37 -1.55 -4.47
N SER A 68 9.77 -1.75 -3.20
CA SER A 68 10.27 -0.67 -2.36
C SER A 68 11.79 -0.68 -2.27
N PHE A 69 12.36 0.50 -2.12
CA PHE A 69 13.79 0.74 -2.01
C PHE A 69 14.06 1.72 -0.87
N TRP A 70 14.90 1.31 0.06
CA TRP A 70 15.26 2.08 1.24
C TRP A 70 16.78 2.10 1.39
N PRO A 71 17.47 3.20 1.02
CA PRO A 71 18.92 3.27 1.10
C PRO A 71 19.44 2.90 2.50
N PRO A 72 20.51 2.08 2.63
CA PRO A 72 21.40 1.52 1.58
C PRO A 72 20.95 0.13 1.05
N SER A 73 19.68 -0.24 1.19
CA SER A 73 19.16 -1.56 0.81
C SER A 73 18.93 -1.70 -0.70
N VAL A 74 18.58 -2.90 -1.16
CA VAL A 74 18.16 -3.19 -2.54
C VAL A 74 16.63 -3.10 -2.69
N TYR A 75 16.15 -3.07 -3.93
CA TYR A 75 14.72 -3.18 -4.22
C TYR A 75 14.19 -4.51 -3.67
N SER A 76 13.19 -4.40 -2.80
CA SER A 76 12.44 -5.53 -2.25
C SER A 76 11.07 -5.57 -2.93
N THR A 77 10.75 -6.71 -3.52
CA THR A 77 9.46 -6.93 -4.20
C THR A 77 8.44 -7.46 -3.22
N TYR A 78 7.24 -6.91 -3.23
CA TYR A 78 6.10 -7.31 -2.41
C TYR A 78 4.87 -7.52 -3.30
N ASP A 79 4.08 -8.51 -2.92
CA ASP A 79 2.74 -8.70 -3.47
C ASP A 79 1.75 -7.87 -2.66
N LEU A 80 0.88 -7.12 -3.36
CA LEU A 80 -0.14 -6.29 -2.73
C LEU A 80 -1.50 -6.98 -2.82
N SER A 81 -2.19 -7.03 -1.69
CA SER A 81 -3.57 -7.49 -1.60
C SER A 81 -4.44 -6.42 -0.94
N TRP A 82 -5.70 -6.33 -1.36
CA TRP A 82 -6.69 -5.48 -0.73
C TRP A 82 -7.03 -5.97 0.67
N ILE A 83 -7.20 -5.02 1.60
CA ILE A 83 -7.81 -5.27 2.90
C ILE A 83 -9.25 -4.80 2.82
N ALA A 84 -10.20 -5.73 2.95
CA ALA A 84 -11.62 -5.41 2.88
C ALA A 84 -12.19 -5.09 4.27
N GLY A 85 -12.94 -4.00 4.36
CA GLY A 85 -13.76 -3.68 5.53
C GLY A 85 -15.00 -4.56 5.60
N ALA A 86 -15.79 -4.38 6.67
CA ALA A 86 -17.00 -5.17 6.89
C ALA A 86 -18.03 -5.08 5.75
N ASN A 87 -18.00 -3.99 4.97
CA ASN A 87 -18.90 -3.72 3.85
C ASN A 87 -18.27 -4.05 2.49
N GLY A 88 -17.08 -4.68 2.46
CA GLY A 88 -16.31 -4.91 1.23
C GLY A 88 -15.66 -3.65 0.65
N GLU A 89 -15.51 -2.61 1.47
CA GLU A 89 -14.79 -1.40 1.10
C GLU A 89 -13.27 -1.62 1.25
N ALA A 90 -12.46 -1.04 0.36
CA ALA A 90 -11.02 -1.09 0.49
C ALA A 90 -10.56 -0.19 1.65
N ILE A 91 -10.36 -0.76 2.83
CA ILE A 91 -9.87 -0.05 4.02
C ILE A 91 -8.34 0.01 4.11
N GLY A 92 -7.63 -0.69 3.22
CA GLY A 92 -6.18 -0.72 3.22
C GLY A 92 -5.57 -1.65 2.18
N VAL A 93 -4.26 -1.81 2.30
CA VAL A 93 -3.43 -2.68 1.46
C VAL A 93 -2.53 -3.51 2.36
N ARG A 94 -2.51 -4.82 2.12
CA ARG A 94 -1.61 -5.78 2.74
C ARG A 94 -0.41 -5.98 1.83
N PHE A 95 0.78 -5.66 2.35
CA PHE A 95 2.06 -5.85 1.68
C PHE A 95 2.63 -7.19 2.12
N SER A 96 2.76 -8.14 1.19
CA SER A 96 3.30 -9.46 1.48
C SER A 96 4.70 -9.60 0.87
N ASP A 97 5.71 -9.84 1.70
CA ASP A 97 7.07 -10.13 1.26
C ASP A 97 7.18 -11.63 0.95
N PRO A 98 7.25 -12.05 -0.33
CA PRO A 98 7.38 -13.46 -0.69
C PRO A 98 8.75 -14.05 -0.30
N LYS A 99 9.78 -13.21 -0.08
CA LYS A 99 11.12 -13.68 0.31
C LYS A 99 11.21 -13.93 1.82
N ARG A 100 10.55 -13.10 2.62
CA ARG A 100 10.59 -13.17 4.09
C ARG A 100 9.35 -13.80 4.72
N ALA A 101 8.34 -14.11 3.91
CA ALA A 101 7.02 -14.54 4.36
C ALA A 101 6.42 -13.60 5.43
N ALA A 102 6.75 -12.30 5.34
CA ALA A 102 6.28 -11.27 6.25
C ALA A 102 5.15 -10.47 5.60
N THR A 103 4.06 -10.24 6.33
CA THR A 103 2.92 -9.44 5.87
C THR A 103 2.80 -8.18 6.71
N PHE A 104 2.64 -7.04 6.04
CA PHE A 104 2.45 -5.75 6.67
C PHE A 104 1.10 -5.18 6.24
N ASP A 105 0.22 -4.96 7.21
CA ASP A 105 -1.12 -4.43 6.97
C ASP A 105 -1.08 -2.91 7.06
N GLY A 106 -1.08 -2.23 5.91
CA GLY A 106 -1.24 -0.79 5.84
C GLY A 106 -2.72 -0.45 5.71
N ARG A 107 -3.33 0.11 6.76
CA ARG A 107 -4.69 0.65 6.67
C ARG A 107 -4.67 2.07 6.17
N TYR A 108 -5.61 2.44 5.30
CA TYR A 108 -5.76 3.85 4.94
C TYR A 108 -6.10 4.64 6.21
N THR A 109 -5.31 5.67 6.48
CA THR A 109 -5.65 6.63 7.52
C THR A 109 -6.98 7.23 7.10
N PRO A 110 -8.04 7.13 7.92
CA PRO A 110 -9.28 7.83 7.62
C PRO A 110 -8.93 9.30 7.55
N GLY A 111 -9.00 9.87 6.34
CA GLY A 111 -9.00 11.31 6.19
C GLY A 111 -10.14 11.82 7.06
N LEU A 112 -9.84 12.72 7.98
CA LEU A 112 -10.85 13.49 8.70
C LEU A 112 -11.75 14.16 7.64
N GLY A 113 -12.86 13.49 7.31
CA GLY A 113 -13.97 14.02 6.53
C GLY A 113 -15.04 14.54 7.46
#